data_AF-A0A2T4WU10-F1
#
_entry.id   AF-A0A2T4WU10-F1
#
_cell.length_a   1.000
_cell.length_b   1.000
_cell.length_c   1.000
_cell.angle_alpha   90.00
_cell.angle_beta   90.00
_cell.angle_gamma   90.00
#
_symmetry.space_group_name_H-M   'P 1'
#
loop_
_entity.id
_entity.type
_entity.pdbx_description
1 polymer ?
#
loop_
_entity_poly.entity_id
_entity_poly.type
_entity_poly.pdbx_seq_one_letter_code
_entity_poly.pdbx_strand_id
1 'polypeptide(L)'
;MSSNKMNGLTMRVLHRYLGFFLAGIMAVYAVSGLVMIFRNTDYFKQDVRFEKQIGPGVQAADLGPALELKKLKVDKEAGGILYFKEGTYDSRSGEAIYTLKELPLVLNKLTQMHKATTKDPLYYLNIFFGLSLLFFVVSAFWMFLPSSNIFRKGLYFTLAGIVLTLIMLFV
;
A
#
# COMPACT_ATOMS: atom_id res chain seq x y z
N MET A 1 20.66 -2.38 44.90
CA MET A 1 20.36 -1.93 43.52
C MET A 1 21.00 -2.89 42.55
N SER A 2 20.23 -3.81 41.97
CA SER A 2 20.73 -4.79 40.99
C SER A 2 20.71 -4.16 39.61
N SER A 3 21.90 -4.10 38.99
CA SER A 3 22.16 -3.45 37.72
C SER A 3 21.42 -4.12 36.56
N ASN A 4 20.88 -3.26 35.70
CA ASN A 4 19.98 -3.47 34.58
C ASN A 4 20.65 -4.27 33.44
N LYS A 5 20.96 -5.55 33.64
CA LYS A 5 21.27 -6.48 32.53
C LYS A 5 19.96 -6.96 31.95
N MET A 6 19.49 -6.28 30.89
CA MET A 6 18.54 -6.89 29.98
C MET A 6 19.21 -8.15 29.41
N ASN A 7 18.95 -9.31 30.02
CA ASN A 7 19.64 -10.55 29.73
C ASN A 7 19.46 -10.88 28.23
N GLY A 8 20.53 -11.26 27.53
CA GLY A 8 20.46 -11.64 26.13
C GLY A 8 19.43 -12.77 25.86
N LEU A 9 19.10 -13.55 26.89
CA LEU A 9 18.01 -14.52 26.88
C LEU A 9 16.63 -13.85 26.72
N THR A 10 16.36 -12.78 27.46
CA THR A 10 15.12 -11.99 27.39
C THR A 10 14.95 -11.33 26.02
N MET A 11 16.02 -10.79 25.44
CA MET A 11 15.95 -10.19 24.09
C MET A 11 15.69 -11.22 23.00
N ARG A 12 16.28 -12.42 23.09
CA ARG A 12 15.99 -13.52 22.14
C ARG A 12 14.54 -13.97 22.23
N VAL A 13 14.00 -14.06 23.45
CA VAL A 13 12.60 -14.41 23.68
C VAL A 13 11.67 -13.35 23.08
N LEU A 14 11.93 -12.06 23.36
CA LEU A 14 11.14 -10.95 22.84
C LEU A 14 11.19 -10.89 21.31
N HIS A 15 12.39 -10.92 20.71
CA HIS A 15 12.57 -10.91 19.26
C HIS A 15 11.82 -12.06 18.60
N ARG A 16 11.87 -13.27 19.16
CA ARG A 16 11.21 -14.44 18.57
C ARG A 16 9.68 -14.33 18.62
N TYR A 17 9.09 -14.02 19.77
CA TYR A 17 7.63 -13.97 19.88
C TYR A 17 7.03 -12.78 19.16
N LEU A 18 7.67 -11.61 19.25
CA LEU A 18 7.28 -10.46 18.44
C LEU A 18 7.47 -10.78 16.94
N GLY A 19 8.51 -11.55 16.59
CA GLY A 19 8.76 -12.08 15.26
C GLY A 19 7.60 -12.90 14.72
N PHE A 20 7.11 -13.88 15.49
CA PHE A 20 5.97 -14.70 15.09
C PHE A 20 4.69 -13.89 14.94
N PHE A 21 4.43 -12.94 15.84
CA PHE A 21 3.28 -12.06 15.72
C PHE A 21 3.34 -11.21 14.43
N LEU A 22 4.50 -10.60 14.16
CA LEU A 22 4.67 -9.75 12.98
C LEU A 22 4.84 -10.53 11.68
N ALA A 23 5.19 -11.82 11.70
CA ALA A 23 5.34 -12.63 10.49
C ALA A 23 4.07 -12.65 9.63
N GLY A 24 2.89 -12.78 10.26
CA GLY A 24 1.61 -12.70 9.54
C GLY A 24 1.40 -11.33 8.88
N ILE A 25 1.68 -10.25 9.62
CA ILE A 25 1.56 -8.88 9.10
C ILE A 25 2.56 -8.65 7.95
N MET A 26 3.80 -9.11 8.10
CA MET A 26 4.84 -9.00 7.06
C MET A 26 4.47 -9.75 5.79
N ALA A 27 3.89 -10.95 5.89
CA ALA A 27 3.43 -11.72 4.74
C ALA A 27 2.35 -10.95 3.95
N VAL A 28 1.37 -10.42 4.66
CA VAL A 28 0.30 -9.59 4.07
C VAL A 28 0.88 -8.32 3.43
N TYR A 29 1.85 -7.68 4.09
CA TYR A 29 2.51 -6.48 3.59
C TYR A 29 3.34 -6.76 2.33
N ALA A 30 4.07 -7.88 2.30
CA ALA A 30 4.85 -8.29 1.12
C ALA A 30 3.97 -8.55 -0.10
N VAL A 31 2.85 -9.28 0.08
CA VAL A 31 1.90 -9.56 -1.01
C VAL A 31 1.26 -8.27 -1.51
N SER A 32 0.80 -7.40 -0.60
CA SER A 32 0.19 -6.12 -0.99
C SER A 32 1.18 -5.17 -1.69
N GLY A 33 2.43 -5.14 -1.25
CA GLY A 33 3.51 -4.38 -1.89
C GLY A 33 3.79 -4.87 -3.32
N LEU A 34 3.83 -6.18 -3.54
CA LEU A 34 3.98 -6.76 -4.88
C LEU A 34 2.83 -6.36 -5.81
N VAL A 35 1.59 -6.42 -5.33
CA VAL A 35 0.42 -5.98 -6.11
C VAL A 35 0.51 -4.48 -6.43
N MET A 36 1.01 -3.66 -5.50
CA MET A 36 1.17 -2.20 -5.70
C MET A 36 2.13 -1.82 -6.84
N ILE A 37 3.13 -2.65 -7.15
CA ILE A 37 4.03 -2.44 -8.30
C ILE A 37 3.23 -2.36 -9.61
N PHE A 38 2.17 -3.18 -9.74
CA PHE A 38 1.35 -3.29 -10.94
C PHE A 38 0.12 -2.37 -10.93
N ARG A 39 0.00 -1.42 -9.99
CA ARG A 39 -1.19 -0.58 -9.80
C ARG A 39 -1.66 0.20 -11.05
N ASN A 40 -0.72 0.54 -11.92
CA ASN A 40 -0.97 1.29 -13.17
C ASN A 40 -1.20 0.37 -14.38
N THR A 41 -1.23 -0.94 -14.18
CA THR A 41 -1.52 -1.95 -15.22
C THR A 41 -2.86 -2.61 -14.94
N ASP A 42 -3.32 -3.44 -15.88
CA ASP A 42 -4.57 -4.19 -15.74
C ASP A 42 -4.35 -5.64 -15.29
N TYR A 43 -3.11 -6.02 -14.96
CA TYR A 43 -2.72 -7.41 -14.72
C TYR A 43 -3.50 -8.09 -13.59
N PHE A 44 -3.82 -7.36 -12.51
CA PHE A 44 -4.58 -7.88 -11.37
C PHE A 44 -6.01 -7.31 -11.28
N LYS A 45 -6.47 -6.58 -12.31
CA LYS A 45 -7.76 -5.89 -12.27
C LYS A 45 -8.83 -6.68 -13.00
N GLN A 46 -10.07 -6.46 -12.59
CA GLN A 46 -11.27 -6.99 -13.24
C GLN A 46 -12.20 -5.83 -13.63
N ASP A 47 -13.04 -6.08 -14.62
CA ASP A 47 -14.07 -5.12 -15.01
C ASP A 47 -15.17 -5.08 -13.95
N VAL A 48 -15.44 -3.89 -13.42
CA VAL A 48 -16.49 -3.62 -12.44
C VAL A 48 -17.43 -2.59 -13.03
N ARG A 49 -18.71 -2.96 -13.13
CA ARG A 49 -19.78 -2.09 -13.60
C ARG A 49 -20.31 -1.26 -12.44
N PHE A 50 -20.45 0.04 -12.68
CA PHE A 50 -20.98 1.01 -11.74
C PHE A 50 -22.23 1.65 -12.31
N GLU A 51 -23.23 1.83 -11.44
CA GLU A 51 -24.47 2.55 -11.72
C GLU A 51 -24.61 3.59 -10.59
N LYS A 52 -24.46 4.88 -10.92
CA LYS A 52 -24.43 5.97 -9.95
C LYS A 52 -25.42 7.06 -10.35
N GLN A 53 -26.19 7.52 -9.38
CA GLN A 53 -27.08 8.67 -9.53
C GLN A 53 -26.37 9.92 -9.02
N ILE A 54 -26.05 10.88 -9.88
CA ILE A 54 -25.35 12.13 -9.51
C ILE A 54 -26.19 13.40 -9.69
N GLY A 55 -27.45 13.24 -10.11
CA GLY A 55 -28.37 14.34 -10.37
C GLY A 55 -28.34 14.80 -11.84
N PRO A 56 -29.43 15.39 -12.35
CA PRO A 56 -29.53 15.82 -13.74
C PRO A 56 -28.74 17.11 -14.01
N GLY A 57 -28.44 17.37 -15.28
CA GLY A 57 -27.85 18.63 -15.74
C GLY A 57 -26.37 18.83 -15.38
N VAL A 58 -25.63 17.76 -15.04
CA VAL A 58 -24.18 17.85 -14.85
C VAL A 58 -23.52 18.17 -16.17
N GLN A 59 -22.73 19.24 -16.23
CA GLN A 59 -22.02 19.65 -17.43
C GLN A 59 -20.85 18.70 -17.72
N ALA A 60 -20.47 18.58 -18.99
CA ALA A 60 -19.39 17.71 -19.44
C ALA A 60 -18.05 17.94 -18.71
N ALA A 61 -17.74 19.18 -18.35
CA ALA A 61 -16.53 19.55 -17.61
C ALA A 61 -16.54 19.06 -16.14
N ASP A 62 -17.73 18.98 -15.54
CA ASP A 62 -17.93 18.65 -14.12
C ASP A 62 -18.22 17.16 -13.90
N LEU A 63 -18.48 16.40 -14.98
CA LEU A 63 -18.81 14.98 -14.92
C LEU A 63 -17.68 14.13 -14.31
N GLY A 64 -16.43 14.42 -14.65
CA GLY A 64 -15.26 13.72 -14.10
C GLY A 64 -15.16 13.86 -12.57
N PRO A 65 -15.12 15.09 -12.04
CA PRO A 65 -15.19 15.34 -10.60
C PRO A 65 -16.41 14.71 -9.91
N ALA A 66 -17.61 14.81 -10.49
CA ALA A 66 -18.84 14.27 -9.90
C ALA A 66 -18.84 12.73 -9.79
N LEU A 67 -18.20 12.05 -10.75
CA LEU A 67 -18.01 10.60 -10.73
C LEU A 67 -16.73 10.15 -10.00
N GLU A 68 -15.92 11.09 -9.50
CA GLU A 68 -14.60 10.84 -8.92
C GLU A 68 -13.61 10.16 -9.89
N LEU A 69 -13.87 10.30 -11.19
CA LEU A 69 -13.06 9.70 -12.27
C LEU A 69 -11.98 10.67 -12.72
N LYS A 70 -10.75 10.35 -12.34
CA LYS A 70 -9.58 11.10 -12.79
C LYS A 70 -9.39 10.91 -14.28
N LYS A 71 -9.23 12.02 -15.01
CA LYS A 71 -8.99 12.06 -16.47
C LYS A 71 -10.18 11.66 -17.36
N LEU A 72 -11.41 11.64 -16.82
CA LEU A 72 -12.60 11.49 -17.66
C LEU A 72 -12.66 12.63 -18.68
N LYS A 73 -12.95 12.27 -19.94
CA LYS A 73 -13.24 13.21 -21.01
C LYS A 73 -14.51 12.75 -21.72
N VAL A 74 -15.43 13.68 -21.92
CA VAL A 74 -16.61 13.42 -22.74
C VAL A 74 -16.19 13.46 -24.20
N ASP A 75 -16.45 12.37 -24.92
CA ASP A 75 -16.12 12.22 -26.34
C ASP A 75 -17.25 12.71 -27.24
N LYS A 76 -18.50 12.57 -26.79
CA LYS A 76 -19.69 12.92 -27.57
C LYS A 76 -20.86 13.27 -26.65
N GLU A 77 -21.67 14.23 -27.07
CA GLU A 77 -22.98 14.51 -26.50
C GLU A 77 -24.07 14.32 -27.57
N ALA A 78 -25.08 13.50 -27.28
CA ALA A 78 -26.21 13.29 -28.20
C ALA A 78 -27.49 12.94 -27.45
N GLY A 79 -28.58 13.63 -27.76
CA GLY A 79 -29.90 13.32 -27.18
C GLY A 79 -29.93 13.41 -25.66
N GLY A 80 -29.19 14.34 -25.05
CA GLY A 80 -29.09 14.48 -23.60
C GLY A 80 -28.29 13.39 -22.89
N ILE A 81 -27.49 12.60 -23.64
CA ILE A 81 -26.55 11.61 -23.09
C ILE A 81 -25.12 12.08 -23.37
N LEU A 82 -24.32 12.16 -22.32
CA LEU A 82 -22.87 12.36 -22.37
C LEU A 82 -22.18 11.00 -22.48
N TYR A 83 -21.44 10.78 -23.56
CA TYR A 83 -20.65 9.58 -23.81
C TYR A 83 -19.18 9.86 -23.50
N PHE A 84 -18.56 8.97 -22.75
CA PHE A 84 -17.14 8.98 -22.45
C PHE A 84 -16.58 7.57 -22.57
N LYS A 85 -15.27 7.44 -22.69
CA LYS A 85 -14.58 6.16 -22.92
C LYS A 85 -15.06 5.01 -22.01
N GLU A 86 -15.29 5.28 -20.73
CA GLU A 86 -15.66 4.28 -19.74
C GLU A 86 -17.18 4.03 -19.65
N GLY A 87 -18.03 4.86 -20.25
CA GLY A 87 -19.48 4.70 -20.15
C GLY A 87 -20.31 5.91 -20.60
N THR A 88 -21.49 6.04 -19.99
CA THR A 88 -22.49 7.04 -20.37
C THR A 88 -23.10 7.70 -19.14
N TYR A 89 -23.52 8.94 -19.30
CA TYR A 89 -24.33 9.68 -18.34
C TYR A 89 -25.53 10.29 -19.04
N ASP A 90 -26.73 10.11 -18.49
CA ASP A 90 -27.95 10.74 -18.97
C ASP A 90 -28.19 12.05 -18.19
N SER A 91 -28.11 13.17 -18.89
CA SER A 91 -28.28 14.52 -18.34
C SER A 91 -29.71 14.82 -17.90
N ARG A 92 -30.70 14.03 -18.34
CA ARG A 92 -32.12 14.20 -17.98
C ARG A 92 -32.46 13.43 -16.72
N SER A 93 -32.03 12.17 -16.63
CA SER A 93 -32.29 11.34 -15.45
C SER A 93 -31.26 11.58 -14.34
N GLY A 94 -30.02 11.93 -14.68
CA GLY A 94 -28.89 12.01 -13.76
C GLY A 94 -28.19 10.69 -13.50
N GLU A 95 -28.50 9.65 -14.29
CA GLU A 95 -27.93 8.31 -14.19
C GLU A 95 -26.61 8.22 -14.94
N ALA A 96 -25.57 7.69 -14.29
CA ALA A 96 -24.30 7.34 -14.91
C ALA A 96 -24.08 5.83 -14.84
N ILE A 97 -23.79 5.22 -15.99
CA ILE A 97 -23.46 3.80 -16.14
C ILE A 97 -22.09 3.70 -16.78
N TYR A 98 -21.12 3.09 -16.09
CA TYR A 98 -19.76 2.99 -16.61
C TYR A 98 -19.05 1.75 -16.06
N THR A 99 -17.99 1.34 -16.75
CA THR A 99 -17.18 0.17 -16.37
C THR A 99 -15.73 0.59 -16.15
N LEU A 100 -15.18 0.26 -14.98
CA LEU A 100 -13.78 0.51 -14.66
C LEU A 100 -13.06 -0.80 -14.38
N LYS A 101 -11.76 -0.80 -14.65
CA LYS A 101 -10.87 -1.85 -14.17
C LYS A 101 -10.43 -1.54 -12.74
N GLU A 102 -10.85 -2.39 -11.81
CA GLU A 102 -10.50 -2.29 -10.39
C GLU A 102 -9.88 -3.58 -9.85
N LEU A 103 -9.11 -3.45 -8.77
CA LEU A 103 -8.61 -4.63 -8.05
C LEU A 103 -9.80 -5.38 -7.42
N PRO A 104 -9.80 -6.73 -7.42
CA PRO A 104 -10.73 -7.53 -6.63
C PRO A 104 -10.73 -7.08 -5.17
N LEU A 105 -11.87 -7.25 -4.48
CA LEU A 105 -12.11 -6.72 -3.13
C LEU A 105 -10.95 -6.96 -2.17
N VAL A 106 -10.45 -8.20 -2.11
CA VAL A 106 -9.34 -8.59 -1.22
C VAL A 106 -8.06 -7.83 -1.58
N LEU A 107 -7.64 -7.87 -2.84
CA LEU A 107 -6.44 -7.16 -3.29
C LEU A 107 -6.57 -5.64 -3.10
N ASN A 108 -7.76 -5.08 -3.36
CA ASN A 108 -8.01 -3.67 -3.13
C ASN A 108 -7.78 -3.30 -1.66
N LYS A 109 -8.41 -4.02 -0.72
CA LYS A 109 -8.21 -3.81 0.73
C LYS A 109 -6.76 -3.99 1.16
N LEU A 110 -6.07 -4.99 0.62
CA LEU A 110 -4.66 -5.23 0.89
C LEU A 110 -3.78 -4.04 0.47
N THR A 111 -4.03 -3.46 -0.71
CA THR A 111 -3.24 -2.31 -1.18
C THR A 111 -3.54 -1.01 -0.43
N GLN A 112 -4.69 -0.87 0.24
CA GLN A 112 -5.01 0.35 1.01
C GLN A 112 -4.01 0.59 2.15
N MET A 113 -3.48 -0.47 2.76
CA MET A 113 -2.44 -0.34 3.80
C MET A 113 -1.21 0.41 3.29
N HIS A 114 -0.82 0.22 2.02
CA HIS A 114 0.32 0.93 1.42
C HIS A 114 -0.03 2.36 0.95
N LYS A 115 -1.31 2.67 0.78
CA LYS A 115 -1.79 3.99 0.33
C LYS A 115 -2.21 4.91 1.48
N ALA A 116 -2.33 4.38 2.69
CA ALA A 116 -2.79 5.12 3.85
C ALA A 116 -1.90 6.35 4.12
N THR A 117 -2.55 7.48 4.31
CA THR A 117 -1.92 8.77 4.68
C THR A 117 -2.34 9.16 6.09
N THR A 118 -1.87 10.29 6.62
CA THR A 118 -2.27 10.80 7.94
C THR A 118 -3.77 11.06 8.12
N LYS A 119 -4.55 11.01 7.03
CA LYS A 119 -6.02 11.12 7.05
C LYS A 119 -6.74 9.79 7.22
N ASP A 120 -6.03 8.65 7.15
CA ASP A 120 -6.60 7.30 7.23
C ASP A 120 -6.12 6.62 8.52
N PRO A 121 -7.00 6.10 9.40
CA PRO A 121 -6.60 5.43 10.65
C PRO A 121 -5.58 4.29 10.46
N LEU A 122 -5.48 3.68 9.28
CA LEU A 122 -4.45 2.69 8.96
C LEU A 122 -3.01 3.23 9.07
N TYR A 123 -2.80 4.55 9.10
CA TYR A 123 -1.46 5.13 9.28
C TYR A 123 -0.81 4.74 10.62
N TYR A 124 -1.60 4.52 11.68
CA TYR A 124 -1.10 4.03 12.96
C TYR A 124 -0.48 2.63 12.83
N LEU A 125 -1.14 1.75 12.06
CA LEU A 125 -0.62 0.42 11.76
C LEU A 125 0.70 0.52 10.98
N ASN A 126 0.78 1.43 10.01
CA ASN A 126 2.01 1.66 9.24
C ASN A 126 3.17 2.18 10.10
N ILE A 127 2.92 3.12 11.01
CA ILE A 127 3.94 3.62 11.95
C ILE A 127 4.38 2.50 12.88
N PHE A 128 3.44 1.76 13.48
CA PHE A 128 3.76 0.62 14.34
C PHE A 128 4.61 -0.41 13.60
N PHE A 129 4.26 -0.73 12.36
CA PHE A 129 4.99 -1.66 11.53
C PHE A 129 6.40 -1.15 11.21
N GLY A 130 6.56 0.12 10.83
CA GLY A 130 7.87 0.74 10.58
C GLY A 130 8.79 0.73 11.81
N LEU A 131 8.25 1.09 12.99
CA LEU A 131 8.99 1.02 14.25
C LEU A 131 9.37 -0.43 14.61
N SER A 132 8.48 -1.37 14.31
CA SER A 132 8.75 -2.80 14.55
C SER A 132 9.85 -3.34 13.64
N LEU A 133 9.90 -2.92 12.37
CA LEU A 133 11.00 -3.26 11.48
C LEU A 133 12.34 -2.71 11.98
N LEU A 134 12.36 -1.44 12.43
CA LEU A 134 13.56 -0.87 13.05
C LEU A 134 14.00 -1.63 14.31
N PHE A 135 13.03 -2.03 15.14
CA PHE A 135 13.31 -2.90 16.28
C PHE A 135 13.95 -4.22 15.84
N PHE A 136 13.46 -4.88 14.78
CA PHE A 136 14.07 -6.12 14.30
C PHE A 136 15.47 -5.94 13.75
N VAL A 137 15.71 -4.86 13.01
CA VAL A 137 17.05 -4.55 12.50
C VAL A 137 18.04 -4.45 13.66
N VAL A 138 17.72 -3.67 14.70
CA VAL A 138 18.61 -3.46 15.84
C VAL A 138 18.72 -4.71 16.73
N SER A 139 17.59 -5.33 17.05
CA SER A 139 17.55 -6.50 17.94
C SER A 139 18.22 -7.73 17.33
N ALA A 140 18.29 -7.85 15.99
CA ALA A 140 19.02 -8.92 15.32
C ALA A 140 20.50 -8.95 15.71
N PHE A 141 21.13 -7.78 15.85
CA PHE A 141 22.53 -7.66 16.26
C PHE A 141 22.74 -7.93 17.75
N TRP A 142 21.77 -7.56 18.58
CA TRP A 142 21.82 -7.79 20.04
C TRP A 142 21.80 -9.28 20.43
N MET A 143 21.42 -10.16 19.50
CA MET A 143 21.46 -11.61 19.72
C MET A 143 22.90 -12.18 19.74
N PHE A 144 23.87 -11.45 19.20
CA PHE A 144 25.26 -11.90 19.04
C PHE A 144 26.24 -10.99 19.81
N LEU A 145 27.35 -11.56 20.29
CA LEU A 145 28.40 -10.75 20.92
C LEU A 145 29.09 -9.89 19.84
N PRO A 146 29.34 -8.58 20.10
CA PRO A 146 30.00 -7.70 19.14
C PRO A 146 31.39 -8.19 18.68
N SER A 147 32.10 -8.90 19.56
CA SER A 147 33.41 -9.47 19.26
C SER A 147 33.36 -10.69 18.34
N SER A 148 32.19 -11.30 18.15
CA SER A 148 32.02 -12.53 17.38
C SER A 148 32.18 -12.32 15.87
N ASN A 149 32.68 -13.35 15.18
CA ASN A 149 32.81 -13.32 13.71
C ASN A 149 31.45 -13.17 13.01
N ILE A 150 30.37 -13.73 13.59
CA ILE A 150 29.01 -13.63 13.04
C ILE A 150 28.55 -12.17 13.05
N PHE A 151 28.75 -11.44 14.15
CA PHE A 151 28.39 -10.03 14.26
C PHE A 151 29.14 -9.17 13.23
N ARG A 152 30.47 -9.35 13.10
CA ARG A 152 31.28 -8.60 12.12
C ARG A 152 30.85 -8.88 10.68
N LYS A 153 30.61 -10.15 10.34
CA LYS A 153 30.07 -10.52 9.02
C LYS A 153 28.71 -9.88 8.77
N GLY A 154 27.83 -9.88 9.78
CA GLY A 154 26.53 -9.20 9.72
C GLY A 154 26.64 -7.74 9.32
N LEU A 155 27.60 -6.99 9.89
CA LEU A 155 27.83 -5.59 9.52
C LEU A 155 28.22 -5.42 8.04
N TYR A 156 29.06 -6.30 7.49
CA TYR A 156 29.41 -6.25 6.06
C TYR A 156 28.20 -6.51 5.16
N PHE A 157 27.34 -7.49 5.50
CA PHE A 157 26.11 -7.75 4.76
C PHE A 157 25.12 -6.57 4.84
N THR A 158 24.98 -5.94 6.01
CA THR A 158 24.17 -4.73 6.16
C THR A 158 24.70 -3.58 5.31
N LEU A 159 26.01 -3.35 5.33
CA LEU A 159 26.64 -2.33 4.49
C LEU A 159 26.39 -2.58 2.99
N ALA A 160 26.54 -3.83 2.54
CA ALA A 160 26.25 -4.22 1.16
C ALA A 160 24.78 -3.93 0.76
N GLY A 161 23.82 -4.22 1.66
CA GLY A 161 22.41 -3.90 1.44
C GLY A 161 22.13 -2.40 1.35
N ILE A 162 22.80 -1.60 2.19
CA ILE A 162 22.71 -0.12 2.12
C ILE A 162 23.27 0.37 0.78
N VAL A 163 24.45 -0.11 0.37
CA VAL A 163 25.08 0.27 -0.91
C VAL A 163 24.18 -0.09 -2.10
N LEU A 164 23.63 -1.31 -2.13
CA LEU A 164 22.69 -1.71 -3.19
C LEU A 164 21.47 -0.78 -3.25
N THR A 165 20.89 -0.43 -2.10
CA THR A 165 19.74 0.48 -2.05
C THR A 165 20.12 1.87 -2.57
N LEU A 166 21.28 2.40 -2.19
CA LEU A 166 21.76 3.69 -2.69
C LEU A 166 21.97 3.66 -4.21
N ILE A 167 22.56 2.59 -4.75
CA ILE A 167 22.70 2.42 -6.21
C ILE A 167 21.33 2.50 -6.88
N MET A 168 20.34 1.74 -6.40
CA MET A 168 18.99 1.72 -6.98
C MET A 168 18.26 3.07 -6.88
N LEU A 169 18.58 3.91 -5.89
CA LEU A 169 17.97 5.23 -5.72
C LEU A 169 18.58 6.31 -6.63
N PHE A 170 19.83 6.14 -7.05
CA PHE A 170 20.58 7.11 -7.84
C PHE A 170 20.83 6.66 -9.30
N VAL A 171 20.23 5.54 -9.72
CA VAL A 171 20.10 5.11 -11.13
C VAL A 171 18.76 5.57 -11.66
#